data_AF-A0A3M1IBT4-F1
#
_entry.id   AF-A0A3M1IBT4-F1
#
_cell.length_a   1.000
_cell.length_b   1.000
_cell.length_c   1.000
_cell.angle_alpha   90.00
_cell.angle_beta   90.00
_cell.angle_gamma   90.00
#
_symmetry.space_group_name_H-M   'P 1'
#
loop_
_entity.id
_entity.type
_entity.pdbx_description
1 polymer ?
#
loop_
_entity_poly.entity_id
_entity_poly.type
_entity_poly.pdbx_seq_one_letter_code
_entity_poly.pdbx_strand_id
1 'polypeptide(L)'
;VDPVSREFLQNLRDRKDDTILSQFTKELANRGIEVISQKLLLQSLLLPPGVYSKKQPDEKTQEDIDFGMDHAKKIGEWDIGQTVVVKDKSVLAVEAIEGTDECILRGGKLARKKGAVVCKAEKKHQDDRFDIPTVGLDTLKVMKRSGANVLAIEANKTFVVTPEEFVAQVNRLGFIFVAV
;
A
#
# COMPACT_ATOMS: atom_id res chain seq x y z
N VAL A 1 29.38 12.54 5.59
CA VAL A 1 29.08 11.19 5.05
C VAL A 1 30.38 10.40 5.13
N ASP A 2 30.34 9.26 5.81
CA ASP A 2 31.48 8.33 5.92
C ASP A 2 32.02 7.92 4.53
N PRO A 3 33.34 7.72 4.36
CA PRO A 3 33.94 7.37 3.07
C PRO A 3 33.32 6.14 2.40
N VAL A 4 32.96 5.11 3.17
CA VAL A 4 32.34 3.88 2.66
C VAL A 4 30.95 4.16 2.12
N SER A 5 30.15 4.96 2.83
CA SER A 5 28.82 5.36 2.36
C SER A 5 28.88 6.23 1.10
N ARG A 6 29.93 7.06 0.96
CA ARG A 6 30.12 7.89 -0.24
C ARG A 6 30.48 7.05 -1.46
N GLU A 7 31.43 6.12 -1.30
CA GLU A 7 31.84 5.20 -2.36
C GLU A 7 30.68 4.31 -2.81
N PHE A 8 29.90 3.77 -1.86
CA PHE A 8 28.67 3.03 -2.15
C PHE A 8 27.73 3.81 -3.07
N LEU A 9 27.37 5.05 -2.70
CA LEU A 9 26.44 5.87 -3.48
C LEU A 9 26.99 6.26 -4.86
N GLN A 10 28.31 6.41 -5.00
CA GLN A 10 28.97 6.73 -6.27
C GLN A 10 28.96 5.56 -7.25
N ASN A 11 28.96 4.32 -6.74
CA ASN A 11 28.97 3.09 -7.54
C ASN A 11 27.58 2.60 -7.95
N LEU A 12 26.51 3.27 -7.54
CA LEU A 12 25.14 2.92 -7.94
C LEU A 12 24.88 3.29 -9.40
N ARG A 13 24.25 2.37 -10.15
CA ARG A 13 23.86 2.60 -11.55
C ARG A 13 22.83 3.72 -11.70
N ASP A 14 21.89 3.79 -10.76
CA ASP A 14 20.84 4.79 -10.68
C ASP A 14 20.44 5.01 -9.21
N ARG A 15 19.62 6.03 -8.95
CA ARG A 15 19.17 6.39 -7.60
C ARG A 15 17.76 5.89 -7.29
N LYS A 16 17.32 4.80 -7.92
CA LYS A 16 16.04 4.18 -7.56
C LYS A 16 16.17 3.48 -6.20
N ASP A 17 15.09 3.50 -5.43
CA ASP A 17 15.03 2.91 -4.10
C ASP A 17 15.42 1.42 -4.13
N ASP A 18 14.88 0.65 -5.08
CA ASP A 18 15.23 -0.77 -5.29
C ASP A 18 16.73 -0.98 -5.55
N THR A 19 17.34 -0.12 -6.36
CA THR A 19 18.78 -0.23 -6.69
C THR A 19 19.62 0.02 -5.45
N ILE A 20 19.27 1.04 -4.66
CA ILE A 20 19.94 1.38 -3.41
C ILE A 20 19.81 0.22 -2.41
N LEU A 21 18.59 -0.25 -2.15
CA LEU A 21 18.32 -1.29 -1.15
C LEU A 21 18.91 -2.65 -1.55
N SER A 22 18.83 -3.03 -2.82
CA SER A 22 19.42 -4.28 -3.32
C SER A 22 20.95 -4.29 -3.18
N GLN A 23 21.62 -3.19 -3.52
CA GLN A 23 23.08 -3.08 -3.36
C GLN A 23 23.48 -3.05 -1.88
N PHE A 24 22.73 -2.34 -1.04
CA PHE A 24 22.97 -2.33 0.39
C PHE A 24 22.87 -3.74 0.99
N THR A 25 21.90 -4.53 0.53
CA THR A 25 21.73 -5.92 0.96
C THR A 25 22.90 -6.82 0.53
N LYS A 26 23.44 -6.60 -0.67
CA LYS A 26 24.65 -7.31 -1.12
C LYS A 26 25.86 -6.97 -0.26
N GLU A 27 26.02 -5.71 0.13
CA GLU A 27 27.12 -5.31 1.01
C GLU A 27 27.02 -5.93 2.41
N LEU A 28 25.80 -6.07 2.95
CA LEU A 28 25.58 -6.82 4.18
C LEU A 28 25.93 -8.31 4.01
N ALA A 29 25.51 -8.92 2.90
CA ALA A 29 25.82 -10.32 2.60
C ALA A 29 27.33 -10.57 2.47
N ASN A 30 28.09 -9.64 1.85
CA ASN A 30 29.55 -9.69 1.76
C ASN A 30 30.23 -9.68 3.14
N ARG A 31 29.53 -9.22 4.17
CA ARG A 31 29.98 -9.20 5.58
C ARG A 31 29.40 -10.35 6.41
N GLY A 32 28.77 -11.33 5.77
CA GLY A 32 28.15 -12.48 6.42
C GLY A 32 26.82 -12.18 7.11
N ILE A 33 26.17 -11.07 6.79
CA ILE A 33 24.86 -10.68 7.34
C ILE A 33 23.80 -10.93 6.27
N GLU A 34 22.97 -11.95 6.50
CA GLU A 34 21.83 -12.25 5.62
C GLU A 34 20.62 -11.38 5.98
N VAL A 35 20.06 -10.72 4.98
CA VAL A 35 18.78 -10.03 5.11
C VAL A 35 17.67 -10.97 4.64
N ILE A 36 16.78 -11.30 5.56
CA ILE A 36 15.63 -12.19 5.32
C ILE A 36 14.34 -11.41 5.06
N SER A 37 13.36 -12.07 4.45
CA SER A 37 12.02 -11.51 4.20
C SER A 37 11.32 -11.11 5.50
N GLN A 38 10.69 -9.94 5.50
CA GLN A 38 9.88 -9.49 6.64
C GLN A 38 8.63 -10.37 6.82
N LYS A 39 8.12 -10.99 5.75
CA LYS A 39 6.94 -11.86 5.80
C LYS A 39 7.16 -13.07 6.70
N LEU A 40 8.41 -13.52 6.89
CA LEU A 40 8.72 -14.65 7.76
C LEU A 40 8.39 -14.36 9.23
N LEU A 41 8.60 -13.12 9.67
CA LEU A 41 8.44 -12.73 11.08
C LEU A 41 7.11 -12.00 11.34
N LEU A 42 6.54 -11.36 10.31
CA LEU A 42 5.36 -10.49 10.42
C LEU A 42 4.11 -11.08 9.78
N GLN A 43 3.98 -12.41 9.75
CA GLN A 43 2.79 -13.10 9.20
C GLN A 43 1.49 -12.64 9.86
N SER A 44 1.53 -12.28 11.15
CA SER A 44 0.37 -11.77 11.89
C SER A 44 -0.17 -10.44 11.36
N LEU A 45 0.59 -9.71 10.53
CA LEU A 45 0.16 -8.46 9.89
C LEU A 45 -0.53 -8.69 8.54
N LEU A 46 -0.51 -9.92 8.03
CA LEU A 46 -1.12 -10.29 6.76
C LEU A 46 -2.52 -10.83 6.99
N LEU A 47 -3.49 -10.25 6.30
CA LEU A 47 -4.88 -10.66 6.40
C LEU A 47 -5.25 -11.60 5.23
N PRO A 48 -5.88 -12.76 5.50
CA PRO A 48 -6.47 -13.58 4.45
C PRO A 48 -7.65 -12.85 3.78
N PRO A 49 -8.16 -13.34 2.62
CA PRO A 49 -9.29 -12.73 1.96
C PRO A 49 -10.52 -12.64 2.88
N GLY A 50 -11.21 -11.50 2.86
CA GLY A 50 -12.42 -11.29 3.66
C GLY A 50 -12.78 -9.82 3.89
N VAL A 51 -13.98 -9.60 4.41
CA VAL A 51 -14.44 -8.29 4.89
C VAL A 51 -14.20 -8.21 6.40
N TYR A 52 -13.43 -7.22 6.83
CA TYR A 52 -12.99 -7.05 8.21
C TYR A 52 -13.77 -5.97 8.97
N SER A 53 -14.55 -5.17 8.27
CA SER A 53 -15.47 -4.20 8.86
C SER A 53 -16.84 -4.82 9.16
N LYS A 54 -17.55 -4.25 10.14
CA LYS A 54 -18.97 -4.53 10.42
C LYS A 54 -19.86 -4.08 9.26
N LYS A 55 -19.53 -2.97 8.63
CA LYS A 55 -20.21 -2.49 7.43
C LYS A 55 -19.75 -3.32 6.24
N GLN A 56 -20.72 -3.83 5.48
CA GLN A 56 -20.48 -4.62 4.28
C GLN A 56 -20.52 -3.71 3.03
N PRO A 57 -19.74 -4.02 1.98
CA PRO A 57 -19.93 -3.41 0.67
C PRO A 57 -21.30 -3.79 0.10
N ASP A 58 -21.99 -2.83 -0.49
CA ASP A 58 -23.12 -3.12 -1.38
C ASP A 58 -22.60 -3.46 -2.79
N GLU A 59 -23.49 -3.83 -3.71
CA GLU A 59 -23.12 -4.23 -5.07
C GLU A 59 -22.29 -3.17 -5.79
N LYS A 60 -22.67 -1.89 -5.68
CA LYS A 60 -21.93 -0.78 -6.33
C LYS A 60 -20.55 -0.59 -5.72
N THR A 61 -20.44 -0.70 -4.39
CA THR A 61 -19.16 -0.61 -3.70
C THR A 61 -18.27 -1.78 -4.08
N GLN A 62 -18.82 -3.00 -4.18
CA GLN A 62 -18.08 -4.18 -4.60
C GLN A 62 -17.56 -4.02 -6.04
N GLU A 63 -18.39 -3.51 -6.94
CA GLU A 63 -17.98 -3.21 -8.31
C GLU A 63 -16.81 -2.20 -8.39
N ASP A 64 -16.81 -1.17 -7.54
CA ASP A 64 -15.70 -0.22 -7.44
C ASP A 64 -14.44 -0.84 -6.82
N ILE A 65 -14.60 -1.72 -5.83
CA ILE A 65 -13.48 -2.48 -5.25
C ILE A 65 -12.82 -3.33 -6.32
N ASP A 66 -13.59 -4.13 -7.05
CA ASP A 66 -13.09 -5.04 -8.07
C ASP A 66 -12.38 -4.26 -9.20
N PHE A 67 -13.02 -3.19 -9.67
CA PHE A 67 -12.44 -2.29 -10.66
C PHE A 67 -11.15 -1.65 -10.16
N GLY A 68 -11.14 -1.10 -8.95
CA GLY A 68 -9.97 -0.42 -8.38
C GLY A 68 -8.82 -1.38 -8.09
N MET A 69 -9.09 -2.59 -7.62
CA MET A 69 -8.04 -3.58 -7.33
C MET A 69 -7.38 -4.12 -8.58
N ASP A 70 -8.13 -4.32 -9.68
CA ASP A 70 -7.55 -4.63 -11.00
C ASP A 70 -6.59 -3.52 -11.47
N HIS A 71 -6.97 -2.26 -11.30
CA HIS A 71 -6.11 -1.12 -11.67
C HIS A 71 -4.90 -0.97 -10.75
N ALA A 72 -5.06 -1.17 -9.44
CA ALA A 72 -3.96 -1.16 -8.46
C ALA A 72 -2.88 -2.18 -8.84
N LYS A 73 -3.28 -3.39 -9.23
CA LYS A 73 -2.36 -4.45 -9.68
C LYS A 73 -1.61 -4.04 -10.94
N LYS A 74 -2.33 -3.52 -11.95
CA LYS A 74 -1.72 -3.07 -13.22
C LYS A 74 -0.69 -1.96 -13.05
N ILE A 75 -0.95 -0.96 -12.21
CA ILE A 75 0.04 0.09 -11.95
C ILE A 75 1.26 -0.43 -11.17
N GLY A 76 1.04 -1.43 -10.31
CA GLY A 76 2.10 -2.14 -9.59
C GLY A 76 2.97 -2.98 -10.52
N GLU A 77 2.39 -3.55 -11.59
CA GLU A 77 3.13 -4.23 -12.65
C GLU A 77 4.06 -3.31 -13.44
N TRP A 78 3.70 -2.04 -13.57
CA TRP A 78 4.49 -1.03 -14.27
C TRP A 78 5.45 -0.28 -13.34
N ASP A 79 5.51 -0.64 -12.06
CA ASP A 79 6.32 0.02 -11.03
C ASP A 79 6.07 1.54 -10.97
N ILE A 80 4.82 1.97 -11.20
CA ILE A 80 4.43 3.39 -11.09
C ILE A 80 4.11 3.72 -9.63
N GLY A 81 3.31 2.87 -9.00
CA GLY A 81 2.81 3.03 -7.64
C GLY A 81 1.97 1.82 -7.26
N GLN A 82 1.35 1.86 -6.09
CA GLN A 82 0.63 0.70 -5.52
C GLN A 82 -0.81 1.02 -5.12
N THR A 83 -1.22 2.30 -5.12
CA THR A 83 -2.54 2.76 -4.70
C THR A 83 -3.29 3.44 -5.84
N VAL A 84 -4.56 3.11 -6.00
CA VAL A 84 -5.51 3.88 -6.81
C VAL A 84 -6.71 4.32 -5.96
N VAL A 85 -7.31 5.43 -6.34
CA VAL A 85 -8.59 5.89 -5.77
C VAL A 85 -9.61 5.92 -6.89
N VAL A 86 -10.73 5.23 -6.67
CA VAL A 86 -11.79 5.09 -7.67
C VAL A 86 -13.15 5.47 -7.10
N LYS A 87 -14.09 5.74 -8.00
CA LYS A 87 -15.50 5.93 -7.70
C LYS A 87 -16.33 5.76 -8.97
N ASP A 88 -17.46 5.08 -8.88
CA ASP A 88 -18.38 4.86 -10.00
C ASP A 88 -17.64 4.35 -11.26
N LYS A 89 -16.74 3.37 -11.06
CA LYS A 89 -15.82 2.78 -12.05
C LYS A 89 -14.94 3.79 -12.80
N SER A 90 -14.64 4.92 -12.18
CA SER A 90 -13.74 5.93 -12.70
C SER A 90 -12.51 6.05 -11.81
N VAL A 91 -11.32 5.98 -12.42
CA VAL A 91 -10.06 6.24 -11.72
C VAL A 91 -9.92 7.74 -11.47
N LEU A 92 -9.86 8.12 -10.20
CA LEU A 92 -9.74 9.52 -9.77
C LEU A 92 -8.28 9.89 -9.49
N ALA A 93 -7.53 8.97 -8.89
CA ALA A 93 -6.11 9.15 -8.63
C ALA A 93 -5.36 7.83 -8.75
N VAL A 94 -4.12 7.93 -9.19
CA VAL A 94 -3.13 6.85 -9.27
C VAL A 94 -1.90 7.36 -8.53
N GLU A 95 -1.41 6.61 -7.55
CA GLU A 95 -0.19 6.92 -6.82
C GLU A 95 1.02 6.83 -7.74
N ALA A 96 1.94 7.77 -7.59
CA ALA A 96 3.30 7.68 -8.10
C ALA A 96 4.28 8.15 -7.02
N ILE A 97 5.23 9.01 -7.38
CA ILE A 97 6.29 9.50 -6.48
C ILE A 97 5.77 10.35 -5.31
N GLU A 98 4.53 10.85 -5.37
CA GLU A 98 3.95 11.65 -4.29
C GLU A 98 3.57 10.82 -3.05
N GLY A 99 3.45 9.50 -3.21
CA GLY A 99 3.09 8.58 -2.15
C GLY A 99 1.58 8.46 -1.88
N THR A 100 1.25 7.44 -1.08
CA THR A 100 -0.12 6.98 -0.83
C THR A 100 -1.01 8.09 -0.26
N ASP A 101 -0.52 8.87 0.71
CA ASP A 101 -1.34 9.86 1.41
C ASP A 101 -1.81 10.99 0.50
N GLU A 102 -0.90 11.55 -0.31
CA GLU A 102 -1.24 12.61 -1.27
C GLU A 102 -2.15 12.09 -2.39
N CYS A 103 -1.97 10.84 -2.83
CA CYS A 103 -2.87 10.18 -3.76
C CYS A 103 -4.31 10.08 -3.19
N ILE A 104 -4.47 9.64 -1.93
CA ILE A 104 -5.79 9.54 -1.28
C ILE A 104 -6.45 10.91 -1.15
N LEU A 105 -5.70 11.95 -0.77
CA LEU A 105 -6.23 13.32 -0.65
C LEU A 105 -6.70 13.86 -2.00
N ARG A 106 -5.89 13.67 -3.04
CA ARG A 106 -6.22 14.08 -4.41
C ARG A 106 -7.45 13.35 -4.93
N GLY A 107 -7.51 12.03 -4.77
CA GLY A 107 -8.65 11.20 -5.17
C GLY A 107 -9.93 11.60 -4.44
N GLY A 108 -9.88 11.79 -3.12
CA GLY A 108 -11.03 12.24 -2.34
C GLY A 108 -11.52 13.64 -2.72
N LYS A 109 -10.60 14.58 -3.03
CA LYS A 109 -10.96 15.91 -3.55
C LYS A 109 -11.73 15.80 -4.87
N LEU A 110 -11.26 14.97 -5.80
CA LEU A 110 -11.93 14.73 -7.10
C LEU A 110 -13.28 14.01 -6.94
N ALA A 111 -13.41 13.13 -5.94
CA ALA A 111 -14.66 12.51 -5.53
C ALA A 111 -15.66 13.47 -4.85
N ARG A 112 -15.30 14.76 -4.70
CA ARG A 112 -16.04 15.77 -3.91
C ARG A 112 -16.26 15.34 -2.46
N LYS A 113 -15.29 14.62 -1.89
CA LYS A 113 -15.29 14.08 -0.53
C LYS A 113 -16.46 13.14 -0.22
N LYS A 114 -16.91 12.36 -1.21
CA LYS A 114 -18.05 11.45 -1.07
C LYS A 114 -17.76 10.08 -1.66
N GLY A 115 -17.59 9.07 -0.79
CA GLY A 115 -17.74 7.67 -1.16
C GLY A 115 -16.65 7.15 -2.10
N ALA A 116 -15.41 7.64 -1.97
CA ALA A 116 -14.30 7.13 -2.77
C ALA A 116 -13.78 5.80 -2.17
N VAL A 117 -13.40 4.88 -3.06
CA VAL A 117 -12.76 3.61 -2.73
C VAL A 117 -11.26 3.74 -2.95
N VAL A 118 -10.48 3.39 -1.93
CA VAL A 118 -9.01 3.31 -2.00
C VAL A 118 -8.63 1.85 -2.17
N CYS A 119 -7.89 1.53 -3.23
CA CYS A 119 -7.43 0.18 -3.53
C CYS A 119 -5.90 0.16 -3.52
N LYS A 120 -5.29 -0.77 -2.77
CA LYS A 120 -3.83 -0.91 -2.67
C LYS A 120 -3.39 -2.35 -2.93
N ALA A 121 -2.43 -2.55 -3.82
CA ALA A 121 -1.93 -3.86 -4.23
C ALA A 121 -0.39 -3.92 -4.23
N GLU A 122 0.18 -5.12 -4.21
CA GLU A 122 1.63 -5.30 -4.25
C GLU A 122 2.20 -4.91 -5.63
N LYS A 123 3.38 -4.30 -5.64
CA LYS A 123 4.10 -4.07 -6.90
C LYS A 123 4.64 -5.40 -7.45
N LYS A 124 4.84 -5.47 -8.76
CA LYS A 124 5.55 -6.62 -9.34
C LYS A 124 7.03 -6.55 -8.96
N HIS A 125 7.62 -7.70 -8.66
CA HIS A 125 9.02 -7.84 -8.22
C HIS A 125 9.36 -7.14 -6.90
N GLN A 126 8.35 -6.93 -6.06
CA GLN A 126 8.46 -6.43 -4.70
C GLN A 126 9.53 -7.19 -3.90
N ASP A 127 10.55 -6.48 -3.40
CA ASP A 127 11.54 -7.04 -2.48
C ASP A 127 10.96 -7.06 -1.06
N ASP A 128 10.43 -8.21 -0.68
CA ASP A 128 9.72 -8.42 0.59
C ASP A 128 10.61 -8.32 1.84
N ARG A 129 11.91 -8.08 1.67
CA ARG A 129 12.82 -7.74 2.76
C ARG A 129 12.66 -6.29 3.21
N PHE A 130 12.18 -5.38 2.36
CA PHE A 130 12.13 -3.94 2.68
C PHE A 130 10.88 -3.23 2.22
N ASP A 131 10.26 -3.67 1.13
CA ASP A 131 9.15 -2.94 0.52
C ASP A 131 7.93 -3.86 0.52
N ILE A 132 7.12 -3.81 1.58
CA ILE A 132 5.82 -4.50 1.62
C ILE A 132 4.75 -3.42 1.69
N PRO A 133 3.72 -3.46 0.83
CA PRO A 133 2.60 -2.53 0.89
C PRO A 133 2.05 -2.50 2.30
N THR A 134 1.94 -1.31 2.89
CA THR A 134 1.52 -1.18 4.29
C THR A 134 0.38 -0.17 4.41
N VAL A 135 -0.57 -0.48 5.30
CA VAL A 135 -1.64 0.41 5.76
C VAL A 135 -1.67 0.45 7.29
N GLY A 136 -2.01 1.62 7.84
CA GLY A 136 -2.07 1.83 9.28
C GLY A 136 -3.08 2.92 9.66
N LEU A 137 -3.13 3.26 10.96
CA LEU A 137 -4.09 4.24 11.46
C LEU A 137 -3.97 5.61 10.77
N ASP A 138 -2.76 5.98 10.33
CA ASP A 138 -2.56 7.22 9.58
C ASP A 138 -3.23 7.19 8.21
N THR A 139 -3.21 6.05 7.51
CA THR A 139 -3.99 5.85 6.28
C THR A 139 -5.49 6.13 6.53
N LEU A 140 -6.04 5.64 7.65
CA LEU A 140 -7.44 5.90 8.02
C LEU A 140 -7.72 7.38 8.33
N LYS A 141 -6.77 8.09 8.96
CA LYS A 141 -6.87 9.54 9.20
C LYS A 141 -6.92 10.31 7.87
N VAL A 142 -6.09 9.92 6.91
CA VAL A 142 -6.03 10.54 5.58
C VAL A 142 -7.30 10.26 4.79
N MET A 143 -7.79 9.02 4.78
CA MET A 143 -9.07 8.65 4.16
C MET A 143 -10.23 9.47 4.73
N LYS A 144 -10.31 9.61 6.06
CA LYS A 144 -11.33 10.44 6.70
C LYS A 144 -11.26 11.90 6.24
N ARG A 145 -10.06 12.46 6.14
CA ARG A 145 -9.85 13.84 5.67
C ARG A 145 -10.23 14.01 4.19
N SER A 146 -10.00 12.99 3.37
CA SER A 146 -10.30 12.99 1.94
C SER A 146 -11.78 12.72 1.64
N GLY A 147 -12.53 12.12 2.57
CA GLY A 147 -13.91 11.67 2.37
C GLY A 147 -14.02 10.30 1.70
N ALA A 148 -12.91 9.57 1.59
CA ALA A 148 -12.90 8.15 1.27
C ALA A 148 -13.39 7.34 2.48
N ASN A 149 -14.10 6.26 2.22
CA ASN A 149 -14.74 5.45 3.26
C ASN A 149 -14.68 3.94 3.00
N VAL A 150 -13.98 3.52 1.95
CA VAL A 150 -13.74 2.12 1.62
C VAL A 150 -12.25 1.94 1.36
N LEU A 151 -11.65 0.95 2.02
CA LEU A 151 -10.29 0.51 1.77
C LEU A 151 -10.32 -0.95 1.32
N ALA A 152 -9.77 -1.21 0.15
CA ALA A 152 -9.48 -2.55 -0.35
C ALA A 152 -7.97 -2.75 -0.43
N ILE A 153 -7.48 -3.88 0.08
CA ILE A 153 -6.08 -4.26 0.00
C ILE A 153 -5.95 -5.64 -0.65
N GLU A 154 -4.78 -5.93 -1.22
CA GLU A 154 -4.47 -7.28 -1.65
C GLU A 154 -4.17 -8.20 -0.45
N ALA A 155 -4.97 -9.26 -0.33
CA ALA A 155 -4.89 -10.24 0.75
C ALA A 155 -3.55 -10.98 0.74
N ASN A 156 -3.04 -11.28 1.94
CA ASN A 156 -1.74 -11.94 2.15
C ASN A 156 -0.52 -11.22 1.53
N LYS A 157 -0.69 -9.99 1.02
CA LYS A 157 0.38 -9.20 0.39
C LYS A 157 0.60 -7.85 1.04
N THR A 158 -0.42 -7.29 1.68
CA THR A 158 -0.36 -5.98 2.34
C THR A 158 -0.31 -6.14 3.85
N PHE A 159 0.66 -5.48 4.51
CA PHE A 159 0.70 -5.37 5.96
C PHE A 159 -0.34 -4.40 6.49
N VAL A 160 -1.06 -4.85 7.51
CA VAL A 160 -1.94 -4.03 8.32
C VAL A 160 -1.26 -3.85 9.67
N VAL A 161 -0.78 -2.63 9.95
CA VAL A 161 -0.14 -2.32 11.23
C VAL A 161 -1.19 -2.44 12.34
N THR A 162 -0.89 -3.23 13.38
CA THR A 162 -1.80 -3.48 14.51
C THR A 162 -3.22 -3.87 14.06
N PRO A 163 -3.42 -5.05 13.43
CA PRO A 163 -4.67 -5.38 12.74
C PRO A 163 -5.93 -5.25 13.60
N GLU A 164 -5.87 -5.65 14.88
CA GLU A 164 -6.99 -5.54 15.81
C GLU A 164 -7.41 -4.08 16.04
N GLU A 165 -6.44 -3.20 16.32
CA GLU A 165 -6.69 -1.76 16.51
C GLU A 165 -7.15 -1.10 15.22
N PHE A 166 -6.54 -1.48 14.08
CA PHE A 166 -6.91 -0.99 12.76
C PHE A 166 -8.38 -1.30 12.45
N VAL A 167 -8.80 -2.55 12.62
CA VAL A 167 -10.18 -2.99 12.39
C VAL A 167 -11.15 -2.31 13.36
N ALA A 168 -10.79 -2.16 14.64
CA ALA A 168 -11.60 -1.42 15.61
C ALA A 168 -11.79 0.04 15.16
N GLN A 169 -10.75 0.69 14.67
CA GLN A 169 -10.80 2.06 14.19
C GLN A 169 -11.60 2.20 12.89
N VAL A 170 -11.46 1.28 11.93
CA VAL A 170 -12.32 1.19 10.72
C VAL A 170 -13.79 1.17 11.12
N ASN A 171 -14.14 0.30 12.07
CA ASN A 171 -15.51 0.16 12.55
C ASN A 171 -16.02 1.43 13.23
N ARG A 172 -15.19 2.10 14.04
CA ARG A 172 -15.54 3.37 14.68
C ARG A 172 -15.79 4.50 13.67
N LEU A 173 -15.06 4.48 12.55
CA LEU A 173 -15.23 5.46 11.48
C LEU A 173 -16.42 5.14 10.55
N GLY A 174 -17.03 3.96 10.67
CA GLY A 174 -18.08 3.50 9.77
C GLY A 174 -17.57 3.22 8.35
N PHE A 175 -16.28 2.90 8.22
CA PHE A 175 -15.65 2.56 6.94
C PHE A 175 -15.88 1.09 6.60
N ILE A 176 -15.68 0.78 5.32
CA ILE A 176 -15.60 -0.59 4.81
C ILE A 176 -14.12 -0.94 4.63
N PHE A 177 -13.71 -2.12 5.09
CA PHE A 177 -12.36 -2.62 4.91
C PHE A 177 -12.40 -4.07 4.42
N VAL A 178 -11.77 -4.33 3.28
CA VAL A 178 -11.76 -5.64 2.61
C VAL A 178 -10.32 -6.00 2.23
N ALA A 179 -9.96 -7.26 2.43
CA ALA A 179 -8.79 -7.87 1.80
C ALA A 179 -9.27 -8.80 0.68
N VAL A 180 -8.77 -8.61 -0.54
CA VAL A 180 -9.16 -9.40 -1.73
C VAL A 180 -8.00 -10.15 -2.35
#